data_AF-A0A6T8NP84-F1
#
_entry.id   AF-A0A6T8NP84-F1
#
_cell.length_a   1.000
_cell.length_b   1.000
_cell.length_c   1.000
_cell.angle_alpha   90.00
_cell.angle_beta   90.00
_cell.angle_gamma   90.00
#
_symmetry.space_group_name_H-M   'P 1'
#
loop_
_entity.id
_entity.type
_entity.pdbx_description
1 polymer ?
#
loop_
_entity_poly.entity_id
_entity_poly.type
_entity_poly.pdbx_seq_one_letter_code
_entity_poly.pdbx_strand_id
1 'polypeptide(L)'
;MVKEVQNLLLPAAVLGWLVLCTVAAVPAASDATTELSPVRAFYATADANGDGALGKREFYEAIMSESFEEIASQHGVSVEDLDFEATDTDADLSVSPSEWDKLFTAPAGQASPDATVSTDPPPARLTEEEFFRASDKDGDGFLDKKEFYESLMESSEAFEGLPAASERSLLVHDMDFAVFDANDDGRVTSSEWAAALFHDTPQQPLYSDGAPAAAETSVALPNGGRNMVVDGSVKNPEGAVYYTATDATYAEASDYCEARDAQLCPAETLCPVKPSLGPHFGGVHTWAPTEIRRDRWAPVSSRAHLWAQLDNCGLTRWPESKPHLGLIACCDKEGIPIGTPPKSETAAEAEAGEVKG
;
A
#
# COMPACT_ATOMS: atom_id res chain seq x y z
N MET A 1 -44.95 -2.88 46.45
CA MET A 1 -44.11 -1.99 47.28
C MET A 1 -43.85 -0.74 46.46
N VAL A 2 -44.60 0.31 46.76
CA VAL A 2 -44.53 1.62 46.11
C VAL A 2 -43.51 2.45 46.88
N LYS A 3 -42.55 3.07 46.19
CA LYS A 3 -41.73 4.16 46.75
C LYS A 3 -41.73 5.34 45.81
N GLU A 4 -42.74 6.16 46.07
CA GLU A 4 -42.81 7.61 45.96
C GLU A 4 -41.69 8.28 46.79
N VAL A 5 -41.26 9.49 46.43
CA VAL A 5 -40.95 10.65 47.31
C VAL A 5 -40.22 11.78 46.53
N GLN A 6 -40.97 12.88 46.33
CA GLN A 6 -40.66 14.31 46.58
C GLN A 6 -39.33 14.89 46.06
N ASN A 7 -39.30 15.85 45.13
CA ASN A 7 -39.81 17.24 45.18
C ASN A 7 -39.13 18.10 46.29
N LEU A 8 -38.19 18.96 45.90
CA LEU A 8 -37.60 20.01 46.75
C LEU A 8 -37.34 21.27 45.90
N LEU A 9 -38.30 22.18 45.98
CA LEU A 9 -38.18 23.63 45.74
C LEU A 9 -37.30 24.26 46.81
N LEU A 10 -36.55 25.32 46.47
CA LEU A 10 -36.23 26.51 47.29
C LEU A 10 -35.39 27.55 46.46
N PRO A 11 -35.20 28.82 46.89
CA PRO A 11 -35.84 29.96 46.22
C PRO A 11 -34.88 31.05 45.70
N ALA A 12 -35.49 32.12 45.23
CA ALA A 12 -34.98 33.30 44.55
C ALA A 12 -34.00 34.22 45.32
N ALA A 13 -33.33 35.04 44.49
CA ALA A 13 -32.96 36.45 44.66
C ALA A 13 -31.61 36.82 45.31
N VAL A 14 -30.70 37.33 44.47
CA VAL A 14 -29.77 38.45 44.76
C VAL A 14 -29.57 39.22 43.43
N LEU A 15 -30.30 40.32 43.22
CA LEU A 15 -29.82 41.71 43.37
C LEU A 15 -28.55 42.05 42.58
N GLY A 16 -28.76 42.73 41.46
CA GLY A 16 -27.98 43.89 41.01
C GLY A 16 -26.56 43.64 40.53
N TRP A 17 -26.31 43.98 39.27
CA TRP A 17 -25.44 45.10 38.89
C TRP A 17 -25.75 45.43 37.42
N LEU A 18 -26.28 46.62 37.20
CA LEU A 18 -26.56 47.15 35.87
C LEU A 18 -25.23 47.64 35.28
N VAL A 19 -24.52 46.77 34.57
CA VAL A 19 -23.39 47.18 33.73
C VAL A 19 -23.99 47.71 32.43
N LEU A 20 -23.95 49.04 32.25
CA LEU A 20 -24.14 49.66 30.95
C LEU A 20 -22.97 49.22 30.04
N CYS A 21 -23.12 48.10 29.37
CA CYS A 21 -22.32 47.79 28.19
C CYS A 21 -22.83 48.67 27.06
N THR A 22 -22.08 49.72 26.73
CA THR A 22 -22.14 50.36 25.42
C THR A 22 -21.93 49.29 24.36
N VAL A 23 -23.00 48.88 23.69
CA VAL A 23 -22.94 48.05 22.49
C VAL A 23 -22.34 48.93 21.40
N ALA A 24 -21.01 48.89 21.25
CA ALA A 24 -20.39 49.30 20.02
C ALA A 24 -20.99 48.39 18.93
N ALA A 25 -21.63 49.00 17.94
CA ALA A 25 -22.13 48.28 16.78
C ALA A 25 -20.96 47.52 16.15
N VAL A 26 -20.93 46.21 16.37
CA VAL A 26 -20.08 45.29 15.62
C VAL A 26 -20.56 45.42 14.18
N PRO A 27 -19.72 45.89 13.23
CA PRO A 27 -20.11 45.86 11.83
C PRO A 27 -20.41 44.40 11.50
N ALA A 28 -21.61 44.14 10.99
CA ALA A 28 -21.98 42.84 10.48
C ALA A 28 -20.86 42.38 9.55
N ALA A 29 -20.07 41.40 10.01
CA ALA A 29 -19.15 40.68 9.16
C ALA A 29 -20.03 40.10 8.06
N SER A 30 -19.89 40.65 6.86
CA SER A 30 -20.50 40.11 5.67
C SER A 30 -20.04 38.66 5.57
N ASP A 31 -20.97 37.72 5.81
CA ASP A 31 -20.87 36.34 5.36
C ASP A 31 -20.76 36.36 3.83
N ALA A 32 -19.56 36.66 3.35
CA ALA A 32 -19.14 36.33 2.01
C ALA A 32 -18.73 34.87 2.10
N THR A 33 -19.72 33.97 2.00
CA THR A 33 -19.50 32.60 1.52
C THR A 33 -18.87 32.75 0.14
N THR A 34 -17.55 32.87 0.15
CA THR A 34 -16.73 32.93 -1.05
C THR A 34 -16.77 31.50 -1.54
N GLU A 35 -17.68 31.20 -2.47
CA GLU A 35 -17.67 29.91 -3.14
C GLU A 35 -16.26 29.73 -3.69
N LEU A 36 -15.56 28.73 -3.13
CA LEU A 36 -14.25 28.34 -3.61
C LEU A 36 -14.43 27.95 -5.08
N SER A 37 -13.50 28.39 -5.93
CA SER A 37 -13.48 27.91 -7.32
C SER A 37 -13.46 26.37 -7.33
N PRO A 38 -14.01 25.72 -8.36
CA PRO A 38 -13.94 24.26 -8.50
C PRO A 38 -12.52 23.71 -8.30
N VAL A 39 -11.51 24.44 -8.80
CA VAL A 39 -10.08 24.16 -8.60
C VAL A 39 -9.69 24.10 -7.11
N ARG A 40 -10.15 25.07 -6.30
CA ARG A 40 -9.85 25.12 -4.86
C ARG A 40 -10.64 24.10 -4.05
N ALA A 41 -11.88 23.80 -4.44
CA ALA A 41 -12.65 22.73 -3.84
C ALA A 41 -11.99 21.36 -4.07
N PHE A 42 -11.47 21.14 -5.28
CA PHE A 42 -10.72 19.94 -5.62
C PHE A 42 -9.42 19.84 -4.83
N TYR A 43 -8.63 20.92 -4.75
CA TYR A 43 -7.41 20.94 -3.94
C TYR A 43 -7.65 20.53 -2.48
N ALA A 44 -8.70 21.07 -1.84
CA ALA A 44 -9.04 20.70 -0.47
C ALA A 44 -9.49 19.24 -0.30
N THR A 45 -9.91 18.59 -1.38
CA THR A 45 -10.22 17.14 -1.40
C THR A 45 -8.95 16.31 -1.61
N ALA A 46 -8.00 16.83 -2.40
CA ALA A 46 -6.69 16.23 -2.63
C ALA A 46 -5.79 16.28 -1.40
N ASP A 47 -5.91 17.32 -0.56
CA ASP A 47 -5.23 17.45 0.72
C ASP A 47 -5.86 16.48 1.75
N ALA A 48 -5.54 15.20 1.60
CA ALA A 48 -6.15 14.11 2.35
C ALA A 48 -5.82 14.19 3.86
N ASN A 49 -4.66 14.74 4.20
CA ASN A 49 -4.20 14.85 5.58
C ASN A 49 -4.61 16.17 6.25
N GLY A 50 -5.01 17.19 5.48
CA GLY A 50 -5.53 18.47 5.94
C GLY A 50 -4.47 19.42 6.50
N ASP A 51 -3.20 19.28 6.09
CA ASP A 51 -2.10 20.15 6.52
C ASP A 51 -2.04 21.47 5.74
N GLY A 52 -2.88 21.62 4.72
CA GLY A 52 -2.98 22.81 3.88
C GLY A 52 -2.00 22.84 2.72
N ALA A 53 -1.27 21.75 2.46
CA ALA A 53 -0.38 21.57 1.33
C ALA A 53 -0.62 20.20 0.65
N LEU A 54 -0.17 20.00 -0.58
CA LEU A 54 -0.15 18.66 -1.19
C LEU A 54 1.28 18.13 -1.14
N GLY A 55 1.50 17.08 -0.35
CA GLY A 55 2.73 16.32 -0.46
C GLY A 55 2.81 15.61 -1.82
N LYS A 56 4.01 15.13 -2.20
CA LYS A 56 4.24 14.47 -3.50
C LYS A 56 3.24 13.36 -3.82
N ARG A 57 2.84 12.56 -2.82
CA ARG A 57 1.82 11.52 -2.98
C ARG A 57 0.43 12.11 -3.29
N GLU A 58 -0.03 13.05 -2.48
CA GLU A 58 -1.34 13.69 -2.64
C GLU A 58 -1.45 14.42 -3.97
N PHE A 59 -0.38 15.08 -4.41
CA PHE A 59 -0.31 15.71 -5.73
C PHE A 59 -0.54 14.72 -6.88
N TYR A 60 0.19 13.60 -6.91
CA TYR A 60 0.02 12.61 -7.98
C TYR A 60 -1.33 11.89 -7.93
N GLU A 61 -1.80 11.53 -6.74
CA GLU A 61 -3.16 10.98 -6.57
C GLU A 61 -4.22 11.95 -7.09
N ALA A 62 -4.03 13.25 -6.85
CA ALA A 62 -4.93 14.29 -7.33
C ALA A 62 -4.90 14.40 -8.85
N ILE A 63 -3.73 14.60 -9.47
CA ILE A 63 -3.65 14.86 -10.92
C ILE A 63 -4.01 13.63 -11.78
N MET A 64 -3.93 12.41 -11.22
CA MET A 64 -4.35 11.18 -11.90
C MET A 64 -5.82 10.83 -11.70
N SER A 65 -6.58 11.61 -10.94
CA SER A 65 -8.01 11.37 -10.75
C SER A 65 -8.84 11.83 -11.96
N GLU A 66 -9.91 11.09 -12.30
CA GLU A 66 -10.85 11.48 -13.35
C GLU A 66 -11.45 12.88 -13.11
N SER A 67 -11.61 13.26 -11.83
CA SER A 67 -12.12 14.58 -11.44
C SER A 67 -11.13 15.70 -11.78
N PHE A 68 -9.84 15.44 -11.73
CA PHE A 68 -8.83 16.42 -12.13
C PHE A 68 -8.79 16.62 -13.63
N GLU A 69 -8.87 15.54 -14.43
CA GLU A 69 -8.83 15.62 -15.89
C GLU A 69 -9.94 16.55 -16.44
N GLU A 70 -11.14 16.48 -15.85
CA GLU A 70 -12.24 17.39 -16.20
C GLU A 70 -11.91 18.86 -15.88
N ILE A 71 -11.30 19.13 -14.72
CA ILE A 71 -10.91 20.49 -14.30
C ILE A 71 -9.75 21.00 -15.17
N ALA A 72 -8.73 20.18 -15.42
CA ALA A 72 -7.58 20.52 -16.24
C ALA A 72 -8.00 20.86 -17.67
N SER A 73 -8.87 20.06 -18.27
CA SER A 73 -9.42 20.28 -19.61
C SER A 73 -10.17 21.61 -19.73
N GLN A 74 -10.99 21.97 -18.72
CA GLN A 74 -11.71 23.25 -18.69
C GLN A 74 -10.78 24.47 -18.66
N HIS A 75 -9.57 24.31 -18.16
CA HIS A 75 -8.57 25.36 -18.01
C HIS A 75 -7.44 25.29 -19.04
N GLY A 76 -7.45 24.31 -19.95
CA GLY A 76 -6.40 24.12 -20.95
C GLY A 76 -5.06 23.68 -20.37
N VAL A 77 -5.09 22.97 -19.26
CA VAL A 77 -3.92 22.34 -18.62
C VAL A 77 -3.84 20.90 -19.12
N SER A 78 -2.68 20.48 -19.64
CA SER A 78 -2.39 19.09 -19.97
C SER A 78 -1.88 18.40 -18.71
N VAL A 79 -2.42 17.22 -18.40
CA VAL A 79 -2.00 16.43 -17.22
C VAL A 79 -0.57 15.91 -17.41
N GLU A 80 -0.20 15.63 -18.66
CA GLU A 80 1.10 15.12 -19.07
C GLU A 80 2.24 16.15 -18.86
N ASP A 81 1.91 17.44 -18.93
CA ASP A 81 2.86 18.53 -18.70
C ASP A 81 3.05 18.88 -17.21
N LEU A 82 2.31 18.23 -16.30
CA LEU A 82 2.38 18.53 -14.87
C LEU A 82 3.50 17.74 -14.20
N ASP A 83 4.44 18.50 -13.62
CA ASP A 83 5.54 17.98 -12.83
C ASP A 83 5.47 18.54 -11.40
N PHE A 84 5.73 17.70 -10.40
CA PHE A 84 5.66 18.10 -8.99
C PHE A 84 6.73 19.17 -8.72
N GLU A 85 7.97 18.92 -9.12
CA GLU A 85 9.08 19.84 -8.89
C GLU A 85 8.93 21.15 -9.67
N ALA A 86 8.30 21.14 -10.85
CA ALA A 86 7.96 22.37 -11.58
C ALA A 86 6.84 23.17 -10.89
N THR A 87 5.93 22.49 -10.17
CA THR A 87 4.80 23.10 -9.47
C THR A 87 5.22 23.65 -8.10
N ASP A 88 6.09 22.93 -7.38
CA ASP A 88 6.74 23.32 -6.12
C ASP A 88 7.82 24.37 -6.39
N THR A 89 7.39 25.62 -6.54
CA THR A 89 8.25 26.72 -6.96
C THR A 89 9.19 27.23 -5.89
N ASP A 90 8.90 26.96 -4.61
CA ASP A 90 9.78 27.32 -3.49
C ASP A 90 10.60 26.14 -2.94
N ALA A 91 10.42 24.94 -3.51
CA ALA A 91 11.16 23.72 -3.23
C ALA A 91 11.04 23.28 -1.76
N ASP A 92 9.86 23.44 -1.17
CA ASP A 92 9.57 23.05 0.21
C ASP A 92 9.06 21.61 0.35
N LEU A 93 9.04 20.86 -0.76
CA LEU A 93 8.54 19.48 -0.89
C LEU A 93 7.03 19.36 -0.69
N SER A 94 6.30 20.46 -0.88
CA SER A 94 4.85 20.50 -0.87
C SER A 94 4.31 21.49 -1.91
N VAL A 95 3.17 21.19 -2.50
CA VAL A 95 2.52 22.14 -3.41
C VAL A 95 1.53 22.95 -2.60
N SER A 96 1.86 24.21 -2.33
CA SER A 96 0.96 25.12 -1.63
C SER A 96 -0.27 25.46 -2.49
N PRO A 97 -1.36 25.94 -1.87
CA PRO A 97 -2.56 26.28 -2.63
C PRO A 97 -2.34 27.42 -3.63
N SER A 98 -1.36 28.30 -3.36
CA SER A 98 -0.99 29.39 -4.26
C SER A 98 -0.22 28.90 -5.48
N GLU A 99 0.56 27.83 -5.35
CA GLU A 99 1.28 27.20 -6.45
C GLU A 99 0.33 26.41 -7.34
N TRP A 100 -0.58 25.66 -6.72
CA TRP A 100 -1.65 24.98 -7.44
C TRP A 100 -2.47 25.95 -8.31
N ASP A 101 -2.87 27.10 -7.77
CA ASP A 101 -3.62 28.10 -8.54
C ASP A 101 -2.84 28.64 -9.76
N LYS A 102 -1.49 28.63 -9.73
CA LYS A 102 -0.68 29.07 -10.89
C LYS A 102 -0.84 28.14 -12.08
N LEU A 103 -1.08 26.84 -11.87
CA LEU A 103 -1.33 25.87 -12.94
C LEU A 103 -2.53 26.29 -13.80
N PHE A 104 -3.56 26.86 -13.17
CA PHE A 104 -4.85 27.19 -13.81
C PHE A 104 -4.99 28.64 -14.24
N THR A 105 -4.02 29.49 -13.89
CA THR A 105 -4.03 30.92 -14.20
C THR A 105 -2.96 31.34 -15.21
N ALA A 106 -2.03 30.43 -15.54
CA ALA A 106 -1.11 30.62 -16.63
C ALA A 106 -1.89 30.81 -17.95
N PRO A 107 -1.54 31.80 -18.80
CA PRO A 107 -2.21 31.99 -20.07
C PRO A 107 -2.00 30.74 -20.94
N ALA A 108 -3.11 30.09 -21.32
CA ALA A 108 -3.12 28.96 -22.25
C ALA A 108 -2.29 29.30 -23.49
N GLY A 109 -1.09 28.71 -23.60
CA GLY A 109 -0.09 29.05 -24.63
C GLY A 109 1.31 29.40 -24.12
N GLN A 110 1.57 29.37 -22.81
CA GLN A 110 2.93 29.36 -22.24
C GLN A 110 3.31 28.00 -21.62
N ALA A 111 2.64 26.92 -22.01
CA ALA A 111 3.21 25.59 -21.87
C ALA A 111 4.51 25.52 -22.68
N SER A 112 5.51 24.85 -22.12
CA SER A 112 6.92 24.82 -22.50
C SER A 112 7.17 24.83 -24.03
N PRO A 113 8.09 25.67 -24.56
CA PRO A 113 8.39 25.70 -25.98
C PRO A 113 9.35 24.58 -26.37
N ASP A 114 8.93 23.30 -26.37
CA ASP A 114 9.64 22.26 -27.17
C ASP A 114 8.91 20.91 -27.40
N ALA A 115 7.59 20.80 -27.27
CA ALA A 115 6.89 19.56 -27.61
C ALA A 115 6.45 19.55 -29.09
N THR A 116 7.36 19.22 -30.01
CA THR A 116 6.97 18.87 -31.39
C THR A 116 6.33 17.49 -31.41
N VAL A 117 5.03 17.44 -31.70
CA VAL A 117 4.29 16.19 -31.97
C VAL A 117 4.87 15.51 -33.21
N SER A 118 5.52 14.36 -33.01
CA SER A 118 6.07 13.52 -34.08
C SER A 118 4.96 12.73 -34.77
N THR A 119 4.94 12.74 -36.11
CA THR A 119 3.98 12.01 -36.96
C THR A 119 4.56 10.69 -37.49
N ASP A 120 5.56 10.12 -36.82
CA ASP A 120 6.22 8.89 -37.27
C ASP A 120 5.35 7.64 -37.02
N PRO A 121 5.46 6.61 -37.89
CA PRO A 121 4.79 5.32 -37.68
C PRO A 121 5.19 4.71 -36.33
N PRO A 122 4.32 3.91 -35.70
CA PRO A 122 4.54 3.40 -34.35
C PRO A 122 5.90 2.68 -34.27
N PRO A 123 6.76 3.06 -33.30
CA PRO A 123 8.11 2.54 -33.22
C PRO A 123 8.09 1.01 -33.02
N ALA A 124 9.12 0.36 -33.54
CA ALA A 124 9.39 -1.04 -33.20
C ALA A 124 9.50 -1.18 -31.67
N ARG A 125 8.98 -2.27 -31.11
CA ARG A 125 9.09 -2.58 -29.67
C ARG A 125 10.55 -2.42 -29.23
N LEU A 126 10.77 -1.53 -28.27
CA LEU A 126 12.09 -1.38 -27.64
C LEU A 126 12.46 -2.68 -26.94
N THR A 127 13.71 -3.08 -27.08
CA THR A 127 14.30 -4.13 -26.23
C THR A 127 14.42 -3.65 -24.80
N GLU A 128 14.55 -4.57 -23.84
CA GLU A 128 14.70 -4.24 -22.42
C GLU A 128 15.85 -3.27 -22.15
N GLU A 129 17.01 -3.52 -22.77
CA GLU A 129 18.20 -2.68 -22.64
C GLU A 129 18.01 -1.29 -23.27
N GLU A 130 17.19 -1.18 -24.32
CA GLU A 130 16.83 0.10 -24.92
C GLU A 130 15.84 0.86 -24.04
N PHE A 131 14.91 0.15 -23.40
CA PHE A 131 13.97 0.74 -22.46
C PHE A 131 14.68 1.28 -21.21
N PHE A 132 15.53 0.47 -20.57
CA PHE A 132 16.31 0.88 -19.41
C PHE A 132 17.18 2.09 -19.74
N ARG A 133 17.87 2.07 -20.89
CA ARG A 133 18.70 3.20 -21.34
C ARG A 133 17.90 4.45 -21.69
N ALA A 134 16.65 4.31 -22.13
CA ALA A 134 15.77 5.46 -22.35
C ALA A 134 15.22 6.04 -21.04
N SER A 135 15.22 5.21 -19.99
CA SER A 135 14.74 5.52 -18.64
C SER A 135 15.82 6.15 -17.77
N ASP A 136 17.08 5.71 -17.92
CA ASP A 136 18.29 6.24 -17.30
C ASP A 136 18.66 7.57 -17.99
N LYS A 137 18.06 8.67 -17.51
CA LYS A 137 18.12 9.99 -18.15
C LYS A 137 19.50 10.62 -17.97
N ASP A 138 20.15 10.35 -16.84
CA ASP A 138 21.47 10.90 -16.55
C ASP A 138 22.63 10.02 -17.06
N GLY A 139 22.35 8.76 -17.41
CA GLY A 139 23.29 7.82 -18.00
C GLY A 139 24.28 7.24 -17.00
N ASP A 140 23.95 7.24 -15.70
CA ASP A 140 24.82 6.73 -14.65
C ASP A 140 24.80 5.19 -14.52
N GLY A 141 23.91 4.53 -15.28
CA GLY A 141 23.74 3.09 -15.32
C GLY A 141 22.74 2.56 -14.29
N PHE A 142 22.05 3.43 -13.58
CA PHE A 142 21.03 3.12 -12.59
C PHE A 142 19.76 3.92 -12.89
N LEU A 143 18.63 3.48 -12.33
CA LEU A 143 17.44 4.31 -12.24
C LEU A 143 17.30 4.76 -10.80
N ASP A 144 17.38 6.07 -10.58
CA ASP A 144 16.94 6.63 -9.32
C ASP A 144 15.40 6.54 -9.20
N LYS A 145 14.88 6.92 -8.04
CA LYS A 145 13.43 6.86 -7.79
C LYS A 145 12.62 7.69 -8.77
N LYS A 146 13.15 8.83 -9.23
CA LYS A 146 12.47 9.71 -10.18
C LYS A 146 12.45 9.07 -11.57
N GLU A 147 13.61 8.64 -12.07
CA GLU A 147 13.76 7.97 -13.37
C GLU A 147 12.94 6.68 -13.44
N PHE A 148 12.90 5.92 -12.35
CA PHE A 148 12.06 4.73 -12.22
C PHE A 148 10.57 5.04 -12.45
N TYR A 149 10.00 6.02 -11.74
CA TYR A 149 8.59 6.35 -11.91
C TYR A 149 8.30 7.02 -13.25
N GLU A 150 9.17 7.91 -13.72
CA GLU A 150 9.06 8.51 -15.05
C GLU A 150 9.06 7.44 -16.15
N SER A 151 9.93 6.43 -16.04
CA SER A 151 9.96 5.32 -17.00
C SER A 151 8.67 4.51 -17.01
N LEU A 152 8.09 4.21 -15.86
CA LEU A 152 6.83 3.48 -15.78
C LEU A 152 5.69 4.30 -16.40
N MET A 153 5.69 5.62 -16.21
CA MET A 153 4.71 6.53 -16.82
C MET A 153 4.89 6.66 -18.34
N GLU A 154 6.12 6.89 -18.83
CA GLU A 154 6.44 7.01 -20.27
C GLU A 154 6.24 5.68 -21.03
N SER A 155 6.51 4.53 -20.38
CA SER A 155 6.34 3.19 -20.99
C SER A 155 4.90 2.82 -21.30
N SER A 156 3.94 3.50 -20.67
CA SER A 156 2.52 3.23 -20.81
C SER A 156 2.01 3.45 -22.24
N GLU A 157 2.71 4.27 -23.04
CA GLU A 157 2.45 4.46 -24.47
C GLU A 157 3.28 3.51 -25.36
N ALA A 158 4.46 3.07 -24.92
CA ALA A 158 5.37 2.23 -25.70
C ALA A 158 5.01 0.73 -25.72
N PHE A 159 4.21 0.25 -24.76
CA PHE A 159 3.79 -1.15 -24.65
C PHE A 159 2.38 -1.40 -25.23
N GLU A 160 2.25 -1.50 -26.55
CA GLU A 160 1.03 -2.03 -27.18
C GLU A 160 0.91 -3.56 -26.93
N GLY A 161 0.02 -3.93 -26.01
CA GLY A 161 -0.33 -5.33 -25.69
C GLY A 161 -0.91 -5.60 -24.30
N LEU A 162 -0.97 -4.61 -23.41
CA LEU A 162 -1.52 -4.71 -22.05
C LEU A 162 -2.88 -3.99 -21.93
N PRO A 163 -3.74 -4.31 -20.93
CA PRO A 163 -5.10 -3.77 -20.83
C PRO A 163 -5.17 -2.24 -20.66
N ALA A 164 -6.37 -1.64 -20.80
CA ALA A 164 -6.61 -0.20 -20.91
C ALA A 164 -6.00 0.67 -19.78
N ALA A 165 -5.82 1.98 -20.04
CA ALA A 165 -5.14 2.93 -19.15
C ALA A 165 -5.69 2.98 -17.70
N SER A 166 -7.00 2.76 -17.51
CA SER A 166 -7.64 2.72 -16.20
C SER A 166 -7.31 1.48 -15.34
N GLU A 167 -6.89 0.36 -15.94
CA GLU A 167 -6.37 -0.81 -15.21
C GLU A 167 -4.86 -0.70 -14.93
N ARG A 168 -4.16 0.24 -15.61
CA ARG A 168 -2.71 0.47 -15.51
C ARG A 168 -2.31 1.48 -14.44
N SER A 169 -3.18 2.44 -14.13
CA SER A 169 -2.98 3.39 -13.01
C SER A 169 -2.78 2.65 -11.67
N LEU A 170 -3.54 1.58 -11.42
CA LEU A 170 -3.34 0.72 -10.25
C LEU A 170 -1.97 0.02 -10.24
N LEU A 171 -1.43 -0.38 -11.40
CA LEU A 171 -0.13 -1.04 -11.47
C LEU A 171 1.03 -0.10 -11.15
N VAL A 172 1.02 1.14 -11.64
CA VAL A 172 2.12 2.10 -11.42
C VAL A 172 2.08 2.71 -10.01
N HIS A 173 0.88 2.96 -9.46
CA HIS A 173 0.73 3.44 -8.08
C HIS A 173 1.17 2.40 -7.03
N ASP A 174 1.15 1.11 -7.38
CA ASP A 174 1.40 0.00 -6.48
C ASP A 174 2.78 -0.67 -6.66
N MET A 175 3.59 -0.16 -7.61
CA MET A 175 4.99 -0.58 -7.77
C MET A 175 5.86 0.17 -6.77
N ASP A 176 6.14 -0.52 -5.66
CA ASP A 176 7.05 -0.03 -4.65
C ASP A 176 8.48 -0.10 -5.20
N PHE A 177 9.16 1.05 -5.25
CA PHE A 177 10.56 1.14 -5.65
C PHE A 177 11.44 0.14 -4.88
N ALA A 178 11.09 -0.14 -3.61
CA ALA A 178 11.77 -1.12 -2.76
C ALA A 178 11.69 -2.58 -3.26
N VAL A 179 10.74 -2.91 -4.14
CA VAL A 179 10.68 -4.25 -4.78
C VAL A 179 11.73 -4.37 -5.89
N PHE A 180 12.07 -3.25 -6.52
CA PHE A 180 13.02 -3.17 -7.61
C PHE A 180 14.44 -2.92 -7.11
N ASP A 181 14.59 -2.07 -6.09
CA ASP A 181 15.85 -1.86 -5.39
C ASP A 181 16.10 -3.02 -4.42
N ALA A 182 16.40 -4.19 -4.98
CA ALA A 182 16.53 -5.41 -4.21
C ALA A 182 17.57 -5.25 -3.10
N ASN A 183 18.66 -4.52 -3.39
CA ASN A 183 19.78 -4.36 -2.48
C ASN A 183 19.67 -3.17 -1.50
N ASP A 184 18.62 -2.35 -1.61
CA ASP A 184 18.30 -1.18 -0.77
C ASP A 184 19.40 -0.10 -0.81
N ASP A 185 20.03 0.12 -1.97
CA ASP A 185 21.03 1.18 -2.17
C ASP A 185 20.43 2.51 -2.69
N GLY A 186 19.11 2.55 -2.85
CA GLY A 186 18.35 3.69 -3.36
C GLY A 186 18.39 3.80 -4.88
N ARG A 187 18.86 2.76 -5.59
CA ARG A 187 19.04 2.74 -7.04
C ARG A 187 18.59 1.40 -7.61
N VAL A 188 18.09 1.40 -8.84
CA VAL A 188 17.73 0.17 -9.54
C VAL A 188 18.70 -0.04 -10.69
N THR A 189 19.52 -1.09 -10.61
CA THR A 189 20.39 -1.50 -11.72
C THR A 189 19.58 -2.13 -12.86
N SER A 190 20.15 -2.17 -14.07
CA SER A 190 19.56 -2.91 -15.18
C SER A 190 19.29 -4.39 -14.84
N SER A 191 20.14 -5.01 -14.01
CA SER A 191 19.93 -6.40 -13.58
C SER A 191 18.74 -6.54 -12.62
N GLU A 192 18.52 -5.57 -11.75
CA GLU A 192 17.39 -5.56 -10.81
C GLU A 192 16.07 -5.27 -11.53
N TRP A 193 16.09 -4.33 -12.46
CA TRP A 193 14.97 -4.02 -13.35
C TRP A 193 14.55 -5.25 -14.19
N ALA A 194 15.52 -5.91 -14.83
CA ALA A 194 15.33 -7.17 -15.56
C ALA A 194 14.65 -8.23 -14.69
N ALA A 195 15.22 -8.43 -13.49
CA ALA A 195 14.80 -9.46 -12.57
C ALA A 195 13.35 -9.27 -12.09
N ALA A 196 12.87 -8.03 -12.00
CA ALA A 196 11.54 -7.72 -11.51
C ALA A 196 10.45 -7.69 -12.61
N LEU A 197 10.78 -7.36 -13.86
CA LEU A 197 9.79 -7.21 -14.95
C LEU A 197 9.85 -8.31 -16.01
N PHE A 198 11.02 -8.91 -16.25
CA PHE A 198 11.28 -9.77 -17.40
C PHE A 198 11.87 -11.11 -16.96
N HIS A 199 11.02 -12.02 -16.52
CA HIS A 199 11.43 -13.39 -16.26
C HIS A 199 11.46 -14.18 -17.58
N ASP A 200 12.59 -14.82 -17.91
CA ASP A 200 12.79 -15.68 -19.10
C ASP A 200 11.81 -16.86 -19.22
N THR A 201 11.10 -17.16 -18.14
CA THR A 201 9.99 -18.10 -18.13
C THR A 201 8.74 -17.36 -17.69
N PRO A 202 7.63 -17.44 -18.47
CA PRO A 202 6.32 -17.11 -17.93
C PRO A 202 6.18 -17.86 -16.61
N GLN A 203 5.75 -17.18 -15.54
CA GLN A 203 5.29 -17.85 -14.33
C GLN A 203 4.10 -18.72 -14.73
N GLN A 204 4.37 -19.95 -15.16
CA GLN A 204 3.34 -20.90 -15.52
C GLN A 204 2.71 -21.36 -14.21
N PRO A 205 1.40 -21.18 -14.00
CA PRO A 205 0.74 -21.97 -12.99
C PRO A 205 0.89 -23.43 -13.41
N LEU A 206 1.77 -24.17 -12.72
CA LEU A 206 1.86 -25.61 -12.82
C LEU A 206 0.64 -26.19 -12.11
N TYR A 207 -0.48 -26.15 -12.83
CA TYR A 207 -1.73 -26.77 -12.44
C TYR A 207 -1.62 -28.30 -12.57
N SER A 208 -1.88 -29.02 -11.48
CA SER A 208 -2.19 -30.45 -11.50
C SER A 208 -3.12 -30.81 -10.35
N ASP A 209 -4.35 -31.16 -10.70
CA ASP A 209 -5.42 -31.55 -9.78
C ASP A 209 -5.13 -32.90 -9.17
N GLY A 210 -5.06 -32.98 -7.84
CA GLY A 210 -5.04 -34.28 -7.18
C GLY A 210 -4.63 -34.31 -5.72
N ALA A 211 -5.23 -33.49 -4.85
CA ALA A 211 -5.18 -33.73 -3.41
C ALA A 211 -6.56 -34.12 -2.88
N PRO A 212 -6.72 -35.26 -2.18
CA PRO A 212 -7.99 -35.66 -1.60
C PRO A 212 -8.37 -34.75 -0.43
N ALA A 213 -9.64 -34.34 -0.39
CA ALA A 213 -10.19 -33.48 0.65
C ALA A 213 -10.06 -34.12 2.05
N ALA A 214 -9.40 -33.40 2.97
CA ALA A 214 -9.48 -33.65 4.40
C ALA A 214 -10.63 -32.84 5.01
N ALA A 215 -11.08 -33.24 6.19
CA ALA A 215 -12.31 -32.77 6.83
C ALA A 215 -12.37 -31.24 6.97
N GLU A 216 -13.43 -30.66 6.40
CA GLU A 216 -13.68 -29.22 6.37
C GLU A 216 -13.96 -28.67 7.77
N THR A 217 -13.26 -27.58 8.13
CA THR A 217 -13.60 -26.79 9.32
C THR A 217 -13.85 -25.35 8.87
N SER A 218 -15.12 -24.92 8.85
CA SER A 218 -15.47 -23.52 8.60
C SER A 218 -15.55 -22.76 9.92
N VAL A 219 -15.04 -21.52 9.93
CA VAL A 219 -15.16 -20.60 11.07
C VAL A 219 -16.03 -19.43 10.65
N ALA A 220 -17.05 -19.13 11.46
CA ALA A 220 -17.95 -18.00 11.21
C ALA A 220 -17.20 -16.68 11.39
N LEU A 221 -17.15 -15.85 10.34
CA LEU A 221 -16.53 -14.54 10.39
C LEU A 221 -17.49 -13.50 10.98
N PRO A 222 -16.98 -12.52 11.77
CA PRO A 222 -17.80 -11.51 12.44
C PRO A 222 -18.51 -10.56 11.47
N ASN A 223 -17.96 -10.34 10.26
CA ASN A 223 -18.42 -9.32 9.32
C ASN A 223 -19.49 -9.82 8.32
N GLY A 224 -19.99 -11.05 8.46
CA GLY A 224 -20.96 -11.63 7.52
C GLY A 224 -20.39 -11.91 6.12
N GLY A 225 -19.06 -11.80 5.95
CA GLY A 225 -18.33 -12.26 4.77
C GLY A 225 -18.39 -13.78 4.61
N ARG A 226 -17.99 -14.27 3.44
CA ARG A 226 -17.89 -15.72 3.18
C ARG A 226 -16.86 -16.31 4.15
N ASN A 227 -17.23 -17.40 4.83
CA ASN A 227 -16.31 -18.08 5.72
C ASN A 227 -15.20 -18.75 4.90
N MET A 228 -13.94 -18.46 5.23
CA MET A 228 -12.79 -19.17 4.68
C MET A 228 -12.91 -20.68 5.00
N VAL A 229 -12.71 -21.54 4.02
CA VAL A 229 -12.74 -22.99 4.21
C VAL A 229 -11.33 -23.48 4.49
N VAL A 230 -11.09 -23.91 5.73
CA VAL A 230 -9.84 -24.55 6.12
C VAL A 230 -9.94 -26.05 5.84
N ASP A 231 -9.05 -26.53 4.97
CA ASP A 231 -8.98 -27.91 4.51
C ASP A 231 -7.95 -28.75 5.30
N GLY A 232 -7.15 -28.12 6.16
CA GLY A 232 -6.12 -28.79 6.94
C GLY A 232 -5.24 -27.86 7.77
N SER A 233 -4.22 -28.45 8.41
CA SER A 233 -3.19 -27.71 9.14
C SER A 233 -1.85 -28.42 9.12
N VAL A 234 -0.77 -27.65 9.12
CA VAL A 234 0.62 -28.12 9.21
C VAL A 234 1.25 -27.51 10.45
N LYS A 235 2.12 -28.26 11.13
CA LYS A 235 2.94 -27.73 12.22
C LYS A 235 4.40 -27.71 11.84
N ASN A 236 5.10 -26.63 12.16
CA ASN A 236 6.56 -26.61 12.07
C ASN A 236 7.20 -27.32 13.30
N PRO A 237 8.52 -27.59 13.28
CA PRO A 237 9.24 -28.20 14.41
C PRO A 237 9.14 -27.41 15.71
N GLU A 238 8.97 -26.10 15.62
CA GLU A 238 8.77 -25.18 16.74
C GLU A 238 7.35 -25.21 17.29
N GLY A 239 6.43 -25.98 16.69
CA GLY A 239 5.06 -26.15 17.14
C GLY A 239 4.06 -25.11 16.62
N ALA A 240 4.52 -24.12 15.84
CA ALA A 240 3.65 -23.15 15.17
C ALA A 240 2.67 -23.87 14.24
N VAL A 241 1.42 -23.40 14.22
CA VAL A 241 0.35 -23.98 13.41
C VAL A 241 0.06 -23.09 12.21
N TYR A 242 0.05 -23.70 11.03
CA TYR A 242 -0.30 -23.09 9.76
C TYR A 242 -1.54 -23.78 9.22
N TYR A 243 -2.48 -23.03 8.67
CA TYR A 243 -3.75 -23.57 8.17
C TYR A 243 -3.73 -23.61 6.65
N THR A 244 -4.21 -24.69 6.05
CA THR A 244 -4.33 -24.80 4.60
C THR A 244 -5.76 -24.47 4.17
N ALA A 245 -5.92 -23.82 3.03
CA ALA A 245 -7.21 -23.47 2.44
C ALA A 245 -7.15 -23.62 0.91
N THR A 246 -8.19 -24.12 0.26
CA THR A 246 -8.20 -24.30 -1.20
C THR A 246 -8.59 -23.04 -1.97
N ASP A 247 -9.28 -22.10 -1.31
CA ASP A 247 -9.92 -20.97 -1.96
C ASP A 247 -9.84 -19.68 -1.12
N ALA A 248 -8.76 -19.49 -0.39
CA ALA A 248 -8.58 -18.34 0.48
C ALA A 248 -8.36 -17.06 -0.32
N THR A 249 -9.10 -16.01 0.04
CA THR A 249 -8.75 -14.64 -0.33
C THR A 249 -7.95 -13.96 0.77
N TYR A 250 -7.39 -12.78 0.47
CA TYR A 250 -6.61 -12.02 1.45
C TYR A 250 -7.50 -11.57 2.63
N ALA A 251 -8.66 -10.99 2.31
CA ALA A 251 -9.62 -10.53 3.31
C ALA A 251 -10.11 -11.69 4.19
N GLU A 252 -10.43 -12.85 3.59
CA GLU A 252 -10.86 -14.04 4.32
C GLU A 252 -9.78 -14.58 5.26
N ALA A 253 -8.51 -14.56 4.82
CA ALA A 253 -7.37 -14.96 5.63
C ALA A 253 -7.13 -14.00 6.80
N SER A 254 -7.25 -12.69 6.55
CA SER A 254 -7.13 -11.64 7.57
C SER A 254 -8.22 -11.78 8.63
N ASP A 255 -9.49 -11.82 8.21
CA ASP A 255 -10.64 -12.00 9.09
C ASP A 255 -10.54 -13.31 9.91
N TYR A 256 -10.01 -14.37 9.29
CA TYR A 256 -9.78 -15.65 9.97
C TYR A 256 -8.76 -15.53 11.11
N CYS A 257 -7.68 -14.77 10.92
CA CYS A 257 -6.71 -14.51 11.98
C CYS A 257 -7.27 -13.56 13.04
N GLU A 258 -8.00 -12.51 12.65
CA GLU A 258 -8.62 -11.57 13.59
C GLU A 258 -9.63 -12.25 14.52
N ALA A 259 -10.43 -13.19 13.99
CA ALA A 259 -11.35 -14.00 14.79
C ALA A 259 -10.65 -14.85 15.88
N ARG A 260 -9.31 -14.93 15.87
CA ARG A 260 -8.47 -15.62 16.85
C ARG A 260 -7.62 -14.67 17.70
N ASP A 261 -7.95 -13.37 17.71
CA ASP A 261 -7.16 -12.31 18.37
C ASP A 261 -5.71 -12.28 17.86
N ALA A 262 -5.55 -12.46 16.56
CA ALA A 262 -4.28 -12.51 15.86
C ALA A 262 -4.33 -11.71 14.56
N GLN A 263 -3.18 -11.56 13.91
CA GLN A 263 -3.03 -10.92 12.60
C GLN A 263 -2.34 -11.87 11.63
N LEU A 264 -2.34 -11.55 10.34
CA LEU A 264 -1.48 -12.26 9.40
C LEU A 264 -0.01 -12.12 9.83
N CYS A 265 0.80 -13.16 9.60
CA CYS A 265 2.22 -13.07 9.92
C CYS A 265 2.93 -12.07 8.98
N PRO A 266 3.91 -11.29 9.49
CA PRO A 266 4.72 -10.44 8.63
C PRO A 266 5.62 -11.30 7.72
N ALA A 267 6.07 -10.72 6.60
CA ALA A 267 6.84 -11.44 5.60
C ALA A 267 8.13 -12.03 6.18
N GLU A 268 8.79 -11.33 7.11
CA GLU A 268 10.04 -11.73 7.75
C GLU A 268 9.86 -12.97 8.63
N THR A 269 8.69 -13.13 9.25
CA THR A 269 8.34 -14.34 10.00
C THR A 269 8.11 -15.52 9.06
N LEU A 270 7.46 -15.25 7.93
CA LEU A 270 7.15 -16.24 6.89
C LEU A 270 8.29 -16.50 5.93
N CYS A 271 9.37 -15.73 5.97
CA CYS A 271 10.50 -15.80 5.04
C CYS A 271 11.74 -15.19 5.73
N PRO A 272 12.26 -15.84 6.80
CA PRO A 272 13.39 -15.29 7.53
C PRO A 272 14.62 -15.25 6.63
N VAL A 273 15.20 -14.05 6.49
CA VAL A 273 16.47 -13.84 5.81
C VAL A 273 17.53 -14.67 6.53
N LYS A 274 18.13 -15.64 5.84
CA LYS A 274 19.25 -16.41 6.38
C LYS A 274 20.53 -15.63 6.05
N PRO A 275 21.29 -15.11 7.04
CA PRO A 275 22.51 -14.35 6.79
C PRO A 275 23.54 -15.09 5.93
N SER A 276 23.48 -16.43 5.93
CA SER A 276 24.40 -17.30 5.18
C SER A 276 24.09 -17.45 3.69
N LEU A 277 22.91 -17.02 3.21
CA LEU A 277 22.46 -17.21 1.83
C LEU A 277 22.42 -15.91 1.01
N GLY A 278 22.91 -14.81 1.58
CA GLY A 278 22.82 -13.48 0.98
C GLY A 278 21.46 -12.80 1.21
N PRO A 279 21.33 -11.52 0.85
CA PRO A 279 20.17 -10.68 1.20
C PRO A 279 18.84 -11.08 0.56
N HIS A 280 18.81 -11.93 -0.49
CA HIS A 280 17.59 -12.20 -1.27
C HIS A 280 17.05 -13.62 -1.19
N PHE A 281 17.67 -14.52 -0.42
CA PHE A 281 17.19 -15.90 -0.31
C PHE A 281 16.77 -16.20 1.13
N GLY A 282 15.55 -15.75 1.45
CA GLY A 282 14.78 -16.23 2.60
C GLY A 282 14.84 -17.75 2.65
N GLY A 283 15.20 -18.30 3.80
CA GLY A 283 15.47 -19.72 3.91
C GLY A 283 14.24 -20.54 3.55
N VAL A 284 14.34 -21.37 2.51
CA VAL A 284 13.34 -22.39 2.15
C VAL A 284 12.79 -23.04 3.42
N HIS A 285 11.49 -22.94 3.65
CA HIS A 285 10.81 -23.52 4.82
C HIS A 285 10.79 -25.04 4.73
N THR A 286 11.93 -25.71 4.92
CA THR A 286 12.06 -27.17 4.73
C THR A 286 11.16 -28.00 5.65
N TRP A 287 10.53 -27.38 6.65
CA TRP A 287 9.56 -28.05 7.50
C TRP A 287 8.24 -28.36 6.80
N ALA A 288 7.84 -27.57 5.79
CA ALA A 288 6.62 -27.82 5.05
C ALA A 288 6.88 -28.83 3.90
N PRO A 289 5.94 -29.76 3.64
CA PRO A 289 5.97 -30.62 2.46
C PRO A 289 6.16 -29.82 1.17
N THR A 290 6.87 -30.38 0.19
CA THR A 290 7.20 -29.69 -1.07
C THR A 290 5.96 -29.21 -1.82
N GLU A 291 4.87 -29.98 -1.82
CA GLU A 291 3.59 -29.59 -2.44
C GLU A 291 3.05 -28.30 -1.80
N ILE A 292 3.09 -28.20 -0.46
CA ILE A 292 2.63 -27.01 0.26
C ILE A 292 3.49 -25.79 -0.06
N ARG A 293 4.81 -25.97 -0.22
CA ARG A 293 5.73 -24.85 -0.48
C ARG A 293 5.63 -24.27 -1.88
N ARG A 294 5.36 -25.13 -2.86
CA ARG A 294 5.30 -24.76 -4.27
C ARG A 294 3.94 -24.25 -4.69
N ASP A 295 2.89 -24.89 -4.19
CA ASP A 295 1.55 -24.73 -4.74
C ASP A 295 0.71 -23.76 -3.90
N ARG A 296 1.16 -23.41 -2.69
CA ARG A 296 0.41 -22.52 -1.78
C ARG A 296 1.13 -21.20 -1.54
N TRP A 297 0.32 -20.15 -1.47
CA TRP A 297 0.75 -18.79 -1.17
C TRP A 297 0.34 -18.42 0.25
N ALA A 298 1.20 -17.72 0.97
CA ALA A 298 0.94 -17.26 2.32
C ALA A 298 0.63 -15.76 2.31
N PRO A 299 -0.58 -15.31 2.66
CA PRO A 299 -0.87 -13.90 2.78
C PRO A 299 -0.05 -13.32 3.94
N VAL A 300 0.60 -12.18 3.72
CA VAL A 300 1.44 -11.52 4.73
C VAL A 300 0.72 -10.31 5.32
N SER A 301 1.04 -9.94 6.55
CA SER A 301 0.56 -8.66 7.13
C SER A 301 1.23 -7.49 6.41
N SER A 302 0.53 -6.89 5.48
CA SER A 302 0.98 -5.70 4.76
C SER A 302 -0.22 -4.85 4.35
N ARG A 303 -0.01 -3.54 4.19
CA ARG A 303 -1.05 -2.62 3.67
C ARG A 303 -1.37 -2.88 2.19
N ALA A 304 -0.46 -3.54 1.47
CA ALA A 304 -0.56 -3.82 0.05
C ALA A 304 -1.18 -5.19 -0.28
N HIS A 305 -1.68 -5.92 0.73
CA HIS A 305 -2.34 -7.22 0.55
C HIS A 305 -1.46 -8.26 -0.18
N LEU A 306 -0.20 -8.32 0.25
CA LEU A 306 0.83 -9.13 -0.40
C LEU A 306 0.72 -10.61 0.01
N TRP A 307 1.24 -11.46 -0.88
CA TRP A 307 1.34 -12.90 -0.71
C TRP A 307 2.77 -13.34 -0.94
N ALA A 308 3.28 -14.20 -0.06
CA ALA A 308 4.60 -14.80 -0.16
C ALA A 308 4.51 -16.24 -0.69
N GLN A 309 5.35 -16.59 -1.65
CA GLN A 309 5.58 -17.98 -2.04
C GLN A 309 6.65 -18.60 -1.13
N LEU A 310 6.36 -19.74 -0.51
CA LEU A 310 7.22 -20.29 0.54
C LEU A 310 8.50 -20.97 0.04
N ASP A 311 8.56 -21.32 -1.26
CA ASP A 311 9.74 -21.97 -1.86
C ASP A 311 10.87 -20.98 -2.16
N ASN A 312 10.53 -19.76 -2.63
CA ASN A 312 11.49 -18.74 -3.05
C ASN A 312 11.36 -17.40 -2.30
N CYS A 313 10.37 -17.27 -1.41
CA CYS A 313 10.07 -16.03 -0.71
C CYS A 313 9.77 -14.83 -1.62
N GLY A 314 9.32 -15.11 -2.86
CA GLY A 314 8.83 -14.08 -3.77
C GLY A 314 7.52 -13.49 -3.24
N LEU A 315 7.44 -12.16 -3.23
CA LEU A 315 6.22 -11.43 -2.92
C LEU A 315 5.46 -11.14 -4.21
N THR A 316 4.15 -11.31 -4.16
CA THR A 316 3.25 -10.90 -5.24
C THR A 316 1.96 -10.35 -4.65
N ARG A 317 1.21 -9.61 -5.46
CA ARG A 317 -0.11 -9.13 -5.09
C ARG A 317 -1.15 -9.87 -5.92
N TRP A 318 -2.20 -10.31 -5.23
CA TRP A 318 -3.39 -10.85 -5.88
C TRP A 318 -4.58 -9.94 -5.61
N PRO A 319 -5.54 -9.80 -6.53
CA PRO A 319 -6.76 -9.07 -6.26
C PRO A 319 -7.47 -9.68 -5.04
N GLU A 320 -8.03 -8.85 -4.17
CA GLU A 320 -8.67 -9.29 -2.92
C GLU A 320 -9.81 -10.29 -3.11
N SER A 321 -10.43 -10.31 -4.28
CA SER A 321 -11.54 -11.21 -4.60
C SER A 321 -11.11 -12.53 -5.25
N LYS A 322 -9.82 -12.70 -5.56
CA LYS A 322 -9.34 -13.92 -6.20
C LYS A 322 -8.94 -14.97 -5.16
N PRO A 323 -9.59 -16.16 -5.18
CA PRO A 323 -9.24 -17.24 -4.28
C PRO A 323 -7.97 -17.96 -4.73
N HIS A 324 -7.14 -18.35 -3.77
CA HIS A 324 -5.91 -19.09 -3.99
C HIS A 324 -5.77 -20.26 -3.02
N LEU A 325 -4.91 -21.21 -3.40
CA LEU A 325 -4.41 -22.21 -2.48
C LEU A 325 -3.58 -21.49 -1.40
N GLY A 326 -4.16 -21.32 -0.22
CA GLY A 326 -3.58 -20.56 0.88
C GLY A 326 -2.80 -21.44 1.85
N LEU A 327 -1.70 -20.91 2.38
CA LEU A 327 -1.15 -21.31 3.66
C LEU A 327 -1.26 -20.13 4.65
N ILE A 328 -2.24 -20.19 5.53
CA ILE A 328 -2.61 -19.10 6.42
C ILE A 328 -1.80 -19.23 7.71
N ALA A 329 -0.94 -18.25 7.94
CA ALA A 329 -0.17 -18.12 9.16
C ALA A 329 -0.71 -16.94 9.96
N CYS A 330 -1.27 -17.24 11.13
CA CYS A 330 -1.68 -16.21 12.07
C CYS A 330 -0.59 -16.01 13.10
N CYS A 331 -0.23 -14.76 13.36
CA CYS A 331 0.75 -14.34 14.34
C CYS A 331 0.10 -13.46 15.41
N ASP A 332 0.67 -13.47 16.61
CA ASP A 332 0.31 -12.49 17.62
C ASP A 332 0.81 -11.08 17.25
N LYS A 333 0.58 -10.12 18.16
CA LYS A 333 1.00 -8.72 17.97
C LYS A 333 2.51 -8.53 17.91
N GLU A 334 3.29 -9.50 18.40
CA GLU A 334 4.75 -9.51 18.34
C GLU A 334 5.27 -10.18 17.05
N GLY A 335 4.38 -10.65 16.18
CA GLY A 335 4.74 -11.33 14.94
C GLY A 335 5.15 -12.79 15.15
N ILE A 336 4.80 -13.39 16.29
CA ILE A 336 5.10 -14.80 16.62
C ILE A 336 3.93 -15.68 16.16
N PRO A 337 4.19 -16.73 15.37
CA PRO A 337 3.13 -17.64 14.92
C PRO A 337 2.35 -18.29 16.07
N ILE A 338 1.03 -18.38 15.93
CA ILE A 338 0.18 -19.04 16.94
C ILE A 338 0.59 -20.51 17.10
N GLY A 339 0.63 -20.97 18.35
CA GLY A 339 0.98 -22.35 18.69
C GLY A 339 2.46 -22.56 18.96
N THR A 340 3.32 -21.56 18.67
CA THR A 340 4.69 -21.55 19.19
C THR A 340 4.63 -21.53 20.72
N PRO A 341 5.22 -22.53 21.41
CA PRO A 341 5.26 -22.51 22.86
C PRO A 341 6.03 -21.25 23.29
N PRO A 342 5.61 -20.58 24.38
CA PRO A 342 6.39 -19.45 24.90
C PRO A 342 7.82 -19.95 25.10
N LYS A 343 8.80 -19.21 24.57
CA LYS A 343 10.22 -19.48 24.84
C LYS A 343 10.34 -19.46 26.36
N SER A 344 10.36 -20.63 26.96
CA SER A 344 10.42 -20.76 28.40
C SER A 344 11.67 -20.01 28.84
N GLU A 345 11.51 -18.98 29.68
CA GLU A 345 12.64 -18.24 30.29
C GLU A 345 13.59 -19.16 31.08
N THR A 346 13.28 -20.44 31.18
CA THR A 346 14.09 -21.50 31.76
C THR A 346 15.28 -21.88 30.88
N ALA A 347 16.34 -21.08 30.95
CA ALA A 347 17.72 -21.56 30.96
C ALA A 347 18.71 -20.62 31.66
N ALA A 348 18.29 -19.49 32.23
CA ALA A 348 19.21 -18.54 32.89
C ALA A 348 19.30 -18.69 34.42
N GLU A 349 18.42 -19.46 35.09
CA GLU A 349 18.44 -19.63 36.56
C GLU A 349 18.99 -20.98 37.06
N ALA A 350 19.59 -21.81 36.20
CA ALA A 350 20.15 -23.10 36.61
C ALA A 350 21.66 -23.09 36.96
N GLU A 351 22.40 -21.99 36.76
CA GLU A 351 23.85 -21.91 37.06
C GLU A 351 24.24 -21.01 38.25
N ALA A 352 23.32 -20.62 39.13
CA ALA A 352 23.64 -19.85 40.34
C ALA A 352 23.76 -20.69 41.63
N GLY A 353 23.92 -22.01 41.50
CA GLY A 353 23.69 -22.95 42.61
C GLY A 353 24.78 -23.98 42.91
N GLU A 354 26.05 -23.78 42.56
CA GLU A 354 27.13 -24.66 43.03
C GLU A 354 28.33 -23.87 43.59
N VAL A 355 28.14 -23.29 44.78
CA VAL A 355 29.23 -22.92 45.69
C VAL A 355 28.92 -23.51 47.06
N LYS A 356 29.53 -24.67 47.35
CA LYS A 356 29.79 -25.29 48.68
C LYS A 356 30.42 -26.66 48.42
N GLY A 357 31.62 -27.00 48.86
CA GLY A 357 32.60 -26.33 49.72
C GLY A 357 33.91 -27.10 49.73
#